data_AF-A0AA87AWG2-F1
#
_entry.id   AF-A0AA87AWG2-F1
#
_cell.length_a   1.000
_cell.length_b   1.000
_cell.length_c   1.000
_cell.angle_alpha   90.00
_cell.angle_beta   90.00
_cell.angle_gamma   90.00
#
_symmetry.space_group_name_H-M   'P 1'
#
loop_
_entity.id
_entity.type
_entity.pdbx_description
1 polymer ?
#
loop_
_entity_poly.entity_id
_entity_poly.type
_entity_poly.pdbx_seq_one_letter_code
_entity_poly.pdbx_strand_id
1 'polypeptide(L)'
;MAMTSTPQLITTQNPRREGTGYDKVYQATLELARAHPNLTLVDTHAAFLAKGKDTALYPDNIHPNDIGSRLVAANLIGNGDFIDWSSAIPTGWGLIAPGSAIKTTEVVFSSSFASCLALYANGNQAARLTRYFRNSEAASLIGRTISFAVLYKNNEKQRLPYINLVAKSGGATRTISCSALQFGRGSISGNSGWMWAVANEIPIDADISPSGYNFYIRILPAFGTSAPASNEPVYIQRVIAVEGDLPRGNLIP
;
A
#
# COMPACT_ATOMS: atom_id res chain seq x y z
N MET A 1 25.65 -10.77 -25.37
CA MET A 1 25.96 -10.08 -24.09
C MET A 1 24.74 -10.24 -23.21
N ALA A 2 24.82 -11.01 -22.12
CA ALA A 2 23.68 -11.23 -21.25
C ALA A 2 23.41 -9.94 -20.46
N MET A 3 22.34 -9.21 -20.80
CA MET A 3 21.81 -8.21 -19.89
C MET A 3 21.35 -8.96 -18.64
N THR A 4 21.95 -8.62 -17.50
CA THR A 4 21.63 -9.21 -16.21
C THR A 4 20.14 -9.08 -15.96
N SER A 5 19.47 -10.18 -15.64
CA SER A 5 18.04 -10.26 -15.30
C SER A 5 17.68 -9.58 -13.97
N THR A 6 18.52 -8.65 -13.51
CA THR A 6 18.32 -7.91 -12.28
C THR A 6 17.40 -6.74 -12.58
N PRO A 7 16.24 -6.62 -11.92
CA PRO A 7 15.41 -5.43 -12.02
C PRO A 7 16.23 -4.19 -11.63
N GLN A 8 16.20 -3.17 -12.48
CA GLN A 8 16.91 -1.91 -12.25
C GLN A 8 15.90 -0.77 -12.11
N LEU A 9 16.14 0.10 -11.13
CA LEU A 9 15.31 1.27 -10.86
C LEU A 9 16.21 2.49 -10.83
N ILE A 10 15.73 3.58 -11.43
CA ILE A 10 16.34 4.90 -11.31
C ILE A 10 15.32 5.88 -10.77
N THR A 11 15.77 6.74 -9.86
CA THR A 11 14.98 7.88 -9.38
C THR A 11 15.47 9.13 -10.08
N THR A 12 14.57 9.98 -10.56
CA THR A 12 14.97 11.37 -10.84
C THR A 12 15.37 12.03 -9.52
N GLN A 13 16.24 13.05 -9.57
CA GLN A 13 16.55 13.87 -8.40
C GLN A 13 15.43 14.88 -8.21
N ASN A 14 14.91 15.03 -6.99
CA ASN A 14 13.95 16.10 -6.68
C ASN A 14 14.57 17.48 -7.04
N PRO A 15 13.79 18.46 -7.50
CA PRO A 15 14.33 19.79 -7.76
C PRO A 15 14.89 20.37 -6.47
N ARG A 16 15.86 21.29 -6.62
CA ARG A 16 16.06 22.30 -5.57
C ARG A 16 14.83 23.19 -5.50
N ARG A 17 14.45 23.60 -4.30
CA ARG A 17 13.32 24.48 -4.07
C ARG A 17 13.47 25.77 -4.88
N GLU A 18 14.64 26.38 -4.74
CA GLU A 18 15.04 27.62 -5.40
C GLU A 18 15.84 27.30 -6.66
N GLY A 19 15.30 27.75 -7.79
CA GLY A 19 15.95 27.65 -9.09
C GLY A 19 15.69 26.34 -9.85
N THR A 20 16.39 26.22 -10.97
CA THR A 20 16.19 25.20 -12.02
C THR A 20 17.46 24.39 -12.31
N GLY A 21 18.47 24.50 -11.44
CA GLY A 21 19.79 23.90 -11.66
C GLY A 21 19.77 22.38 -11.84
N TYR A 22 18.76 21.68 -11.31
CA TYR A 22 18.59 20.24 -11.44
C TYR A 22 17.71 19.80 -12.61
N ASP A 23 17.10 20.73 -13.35
CA ASP A 23 16.25 20.41 -14.49
C ASP A 23 17.04 19.69 -15.60
N LYS A 24 18.33 20.03 -15.77
CA LYS A 24 19.23 19.34 -16.71
C LYS A 24 19.49 17.88 -16.31
N VAL A 25 19.67 17.61 -15.02
CA VAL A 25 19.86 16.25 -14.49
C VAL A 25 18.58 15.44 -14.65
N TYR A 26 17.43 16.08 -14.43
CA TYR A 26 16.12 15.49 -14.66
C TYR A 26 15.94 15.08 -16.13
N GLN A 27 16.21 15.97 -17.08
CA GLN A 27 16.11 15.62 -18.51
C GLN A 27 17.07 14.49 -18.92
N ALA A 28 18.31 14.50 -18.45
CA ALA A 28 19.26 13.43 -18.71
C ALA A 28 18.78 12.07 -18.16
N THR A 29 18.14 12.07 -16.99
CA THR A 29 17.56 10.85 -16.39
C THR A 29 16.38 10.34 -17.21
N LEU A 30 15.52 11.23 -17.73
CA LEU A 30 14.42 10.85 -18.61
C LEU A 30 14.92 10.26 -19.94
N GLU A 31 16.00 10.82 -20.50
CA GLU A 31 16.63 10.29 -21.72
C GLU A 31 17.22 8.90 -21.49
N LEU A 32 17.88 8.68 -20.35
CA LEU A 32 18.39 7.35 -19.97
C LEU A 32 17.24 6.34 -19.84
N ALA A 33 16.17 6.68 -19.12
CA ALA A 33 15.02 5.80 -18.98
C ALA A 33 14.36 5.47 -20.32
N ARG A 34 14.29 6.45 -21.25
CA ARG A 34 13.80 6.23 -22.62
C ARG A 34 14.70 5.29 -23.43
N ALA A 35 16.02 5.35 -23.23
CA ALA A 35 16.98 4.49 -23.91
C ALA A 35 17.04 3.06 -23.35
N HIS A 36 16.59 2.85 -22.10
CA HIS A 36 16.64 1.57 -21.40
C HIS A 36 15.24 1.11 -20.98
N PRO A 37 14.46 0.44 -21.85
CA PRO A 37 13.07 0.10 -21.58
C PRO A 37 12.85 -0.87 -20.42
N ASN A 38 13.91 -1.56 -19.96
CA ASN A 38 13.87 -2.45 -18.79
C ASN A 38 14.15 -1.71 -17.46
N LEU A 39 14.40 -0.40 -17.50
CA LEU A 39 14.67 0.44 -16.33
C LEU A 39 13.35 1.00 -15.79
N THR A 40 13.02 0.71 -14.53
CA THR A 40 11.88 1.35 -13.87
C THR A 40 12.24 2.78 -13.47
N LEU A 41 11.51 3.77 -13.98
CA LEU A 41 11.67 5.17 -13.58
C LEU A 41 10.78 5.52 -12.37
N VAL A 42 11.37 6.18 -11.38
CA VAL A 42 10.66 6.86 -10.28
C VAL A 42 10.83 8.35 -10.48
N ASP A 43 9.80 9.03 -10.96
CA ASP A 43 9.89 10.45 -11.25
C ASP A 43 9.59 11.31 -10.03
N THR A 44 10.60 11.47 -9.17
CA THR A 44 10.51 12.34 -8.00
C THR A 44 10.38 13.81 -8.37
N HIS A 45 11.08 14.22 -9.43
CA HIS A 45 11.19 15.60 -9.84
C HIS A 45 9.84 16.18 -10.25
N ALA A 46 9.12 15.46 -11.11
CA ALA A 46 7.79 15.85 -11.55
C ALA A 46 6.81 16.00 -10.36
N ALA A 47 6.90 15.14 -9.35
CA ALA A 47 6.02 15.19 -8.18
C ALA A 47 6.19 16.48 -7.36
N PHE A 48 7.42 16.97 -7.20
CA PHE A 48 7.68 18.25 -6.52
C PHE A 48 7.28 19.46 -7.37
N LEU A 49 7.47 19.39 -8.70
CA LEU A 49 7.00 20.44 -9.62
C LEU A 49 5.47 20.57 -9.58
N ALA A 50 4.75 19.46 -9.53
CA ALA A 50 3.28 19.45 -9.43
C ALA A 50 2.77 20.11 -8.12
N LYS A 51 3.63 20.23 -7.10
CA LYS A 51 3.35 20.93 -5.84
C LYS A 51 4.00 22.31 -5.77
N GLY A 52 4.48 22.84 -6.89
CA GLY A 52 5.09 24.17 -6.96
C GLY A 52 6.38 24.31 -6.14
N LYS A 53 7.04 23.20 -5.79
CA LYS A 53 8.21 23.19 -4.89
C LYS A 53 7.94 23.91 -3.56
N ASP A 54 6.76 23.73 -2.99
CA ASP A 54 6.34 24.38 -1.73
C ASP A 54 7.40 24.24 -0.62
N THR A 55 7.62 25.31 0.14
CA THR A 55 8.57 25.33 1.27
C THR A 55 8.24 24.26 2.32
N ALA A 56 6.97 23.88 2.46
CA ALA A 56 6.53 22.82 3.36
C ALA A 56 7.07 21.43 2.99
N LEU A 57 7.67 21.25 1.79
CA LEU A 57 8.24 19.98 1.33
C LEU A 57 9.73 19.83 1.68
N TYR A 58 10.38 20.89 2.14
CA TYR A 58 11.82 20.91 2.38
C TYR A 58 12.13 21.51 3.76
N PRO A 59 13.07 20.95 4.54
CA PRO A 59 13.65 21.65 5.67
C PRO A 59 14.68 22.70 5.22
N ASP A 60 15.22 22.57 4.00
CA ASP A 60 16.20 23.47 3.39
C ASP A 60 15.90 23.68 1.89
N ASN A 61 16.91 23.98 1.07
CA ASN A 61 16.73 24.20 -0.38
C ASN A 61 16.86 22.91 -1.23
N ILE A 62 17.28 21.80 -0.62
CA ILE A 62 17.81 20.62 -1.32
C ILE A 62 17.09 19.36 -0.88
N HIS A 63 17.04 19.11 0.42
CA HIS A 63 16.57 17.86 0.99
C HIS A 63 15.06 17.90 1.16
N PRO A 64 14.34 16.82 0.82
CA PRO A 64 12.94 16.71 1.17
C PRO A 64 12.79 16.40 2.66
N ASN A 65 11.75 16.96 3.31
CA ASN A 65 11.32 16.52 4.63
C ASN A 65 10.34 15.33 4.50
N ASP A 66 9.67 14.93 5.58
CA ASP A 66 8.72 13.81 5.54
C ASP A 66 7.57 14.05 4.55
N ILE A 67 7.07 15.29 4.44
CA ILE A 67 5.99 15.64 3.50
C ILE A 67 6.49 15.56 2.06
N GLY A 68 7.67 16.13 1.77
CA GLY A 68 8.29 16.04 0.45
C GLY A 68 8.60 14.61 0.04
N SER A 69 9.16 13.81 0.95
CA SER A 69 9.52 12.42 0.68
C SER A 69 8.31 11.53 0.41
N ARG A 70 7.14 11.88 0.98
CA ARG A 70 5.87 11.21 0.66
C ARG A 70 5.36 11.49 -0.75
N LEU A 71 5.83 12.52 -1.48
CA LEU A 71 5.35 12.76 -2.85
C LEU A 71 5.75 11.66 -3.84
N VAL A 72 6.78 10.89 -3.52
CA VAL A 72 7.41 9.93 -4.43
C VAL A 72 7.22 8.48 -4.00
N ALA A 73 6.64 8.35 -2.81
CA ALA A 73 6.16 7.13 -2.22
C ALA A 73 4.69 7.28 -1.79
N ALA A 74 3.96 8.21 -2.42
CA ALA A 74 2.61 8.59 -2.02
C ALA A 74 1.73 7.35 -2.03
N ASN A 75 1.27 6.98 -0.84
CA ASN A 75 0.27 5.96 -0.73
C ASN A 75 -1.02 6.52 -1.33
N LEU A 76 -1.50 5.89 -2.40
CA LEU A 76 -2.76 6.26 -3.05
C LEU A 76 -3.98 5.87 -2.20
N ILE A 77 -3.74 5.20 -1.07
CA ILE A 77 -4.73 4.85 -0.06
C ILE A 77 -4.67 5.85 1.10
N GLY A 78 -5.82 6.43 1.44
CA GLY A 78 -5.97 7.25 2.62
C GLY A 78 -5.86 6.43 3.92
N ASN A 79 -5.17 6.98 4.92
CA ASN A 79 -5.03 6.39 6.26
C ASN A 79 -4.62 4.89 6.23
N GLY A 80 -3.74 4.52 5.29
CA GLY A 80 -3.20 3.16 5.19
C GLY A 80 -2.14 2.84 6.25
N ASP A 81 -1.67 3.83 7.00
CA ASP A 81 -0.76 3.71 8.15
C ASP A 81 -1.48 3.63 9.50
N PHE A 82 -2.81 3.79 9.51
CA PHE A 82 -3.68 3.73 10.69
C PHE A 82 -3.34 4.74 11.78
N ILE A 83 -2.75 5.88 11.42
CA ILE A 83 -2.43 6.94 12.38
C ILE A 83 -3.71 7.67 12.79
N ASP A 84 -4.58 8.02 11.83
CA ASP A 84 -5.84 8.70 12.08
C ASP A 84 -6.88 7.72 12.61
N TRP A 85 -7.15 7.82 13.92
CA TRP A 85 -7.98 6.88 14.65
C TRP A 85 -8.83 7.64 15.67
N SER A 86 -9.98 8.15 15.23
CA SER A 86 -10.87 9.01 16.01
C SER A 86 -12.01 8.27 16.72
N SER A 87 -12.16 6.96 16.50
CA SER A 87 -13.28 6.16 17.01
C SER A 87 -12.86 4.71 17.32
N ALA A 88 -13.80 3.76 17.34
CA ALA A 88 -13.50 2.33 17.53
C ALA A 88 -12.66 1.72 16.39
N ILE A 89 -12.59 2.37 15.23
CA ILE A 89 -11.84 1.93 14.05
C ILE A 89 -11.08 3.10 13.40
N PRO A 90 -10.05 2.84 12.57
CA PRO A 90 -9.35 3.90 11.87
C PRO A 90 -10.27 4.70 10.95
N THR A 91 -10.05 6.01 10.87
CA THR A 91 -10.85 6.91 10.05
C THR A 91 -10.84 6.47 8.58
N GLY A 92 -12.01 6.39 7.95
CA GLY A 92 -12.18 5.96 6.56
C GLY A 92 -12.15 4.45 6.31
N TRP A 93 -12.00 3.64 7.36
CA TRP A 93 -12.13 2.19 7.31
C TRP A 93 -13.47 1.75 7.90
N GLY A 94 -13.97 0.58 7.48
CA GLY A 94 -15.21 -0.01 7.97
C GLY A 94 -15.00 -1.44 8.44
N LEU A 95 -15.67 -1.82 9.53
CA LEU A 95 -15.81 -3.23 9.94
C LEU A 95 -17.10 -3.80 9.35
N ILE A 96 -17.01 -5.01 8.81
CA ILE A 96 -18.18 -5.77 8.34
C ILE A 96 -18.19 -7.13 9.02
N ALA A 97 -19.40 -7.55 9.43
CA ALA A 97 -19.66 -8.64 10.36
C ALA A 97 -19.04 -8.38 11.76
N PRO A 98 -19.53 -9.05 12.83
CA PRO A 98 -19.00 -8.86 14.18
C PRO A 98 -17.50 -9.18 14.22
N GLY A 99 -16.70 -8.12 14.33
CA GLY A 99 -15.25 -8.12 14.45
C GLY A 99 -14.82 -6.85 15.19
N SER A 100 -13.56 -6.74 15.58
CA SER A 100 -13.04 -5.54 16.24
C SER A 100 -11.65 -5.20 15.76
N ALA A 101 -11.29 -3.92 15.85
CA ALA A 101 -9.96 -3.43 15.61
C ALA A 101 -9.51 -2.64 16.84
N ILE A 102 -8.24 -2.79 17.23
CA ILE A 102 -7.63 -1.97 18.27
C ILE A 102 -6.31 -1.40 17.78
N LYS A 103 -5.95 -0.23 18.28
CA LYS A 103 -4.62 0.34 18.13
C LYS A 103 -3.73 -0.25 19.22
N THR A 104 -2.61 -0.86 18.86
CA THR A 104 -1.67 -1.47 19.81
C THR A 104 -0.26 -0.96 19.61
N THR A 105 0.47 -0.81 20.71
CA THR A 105 1.88 -0.42 20.75
C THR A 105 2.80 -1.59 21.10
N GLU A 106 2.22 -2.73 21.51
CA GLU A 106 2.97 -3.92 21.99
C GLU A 106 3.61 -4.70 20.84
N VAL A 107 2.95 -4.70 19.68
CA VAL A 107 3.41 -5.40 18.48
C VAL A 107 3.48 -4.38 17.35
N VAL A 108 4.69 -4.00 16.97
CA VAL A 108 4.96 -3.08 15.86
C VAL A 108 6.03 -3.66 14.94
N PHE A 109 6.05 -3.24 13.67
CA PHE A 109 7.03 -3.73 12.70
C PHE A 109 8.46 -3.36 13.08
N SER A 110 8.66 -2.12 13.52
CA SER A 110 9.92 -1.58 14.00
C SER A 110 9.65 -0.46 14.99
N SER A 111 10.69 -0.05 15.72
CA SER A 111 10.62 1.08 16.67
C SER A 111 10.30 2.43 16.03
N SER A 112 10.33 2.53 14.69
CA SER A 112 9.92 3.73 13.95
C SER A 112 8.40 3.93 13.92
N PHE A 113 7.62 2.88 14.23
CA PHE A 113 6.16 2.96 14.25
C PHE A 113 5.66 3.10 15.69
N ALA A 114 4.84 4.12 15.94
CA ALA A 114 4.24 4.33 17.26
C ALA A 114 3.20 3.26 17.64
N SER A 115 2.55 2.66 16.65
CA SER A 115 1.50 1.65 16.85
C SER A 115 1.24 0.85 15.58
N CYS A 116 0.51 -0.26 15.68
CA CYS A 116 -0.14 -0.93 14.56
C CYS A 116 -1.63 -1.20 14.85
N LEU A 117 -2.35 -1.72 13.86
CA LEU A 117 -3.72 -2.19 14.00
C LEU A 117 -3.75 -3.69 14.32
N ALA A 118 -4.44 -4.09 15.38
CA ALA A 118 -4.77 -5.49 15.65
C ALA A 118 -6.23 -5.76 15.29
N LEU A 119 -6.48 -6.68 14.35
CA LEU A 119 -7.79 -7.02 13.80
C LEU A 119 -8.26 -8.40 14.27
N TYR A 120 -9.43 -8.43 14.89
CA TYR A 120 -10.05 -9.61 15.51
C TYR A 120 -11.24 -10.11 14.72
N ALA A 121 -11.38 -11.44 14.67
CA ALA A 121 -12.50 -12.10 14.00
C ALA A 121 -13.76 -12.21 14.86
N ASN A 122 -13.63 -12.15 16.19
CA ASN A 122 -14.71 -12.30 17.19
C ASN A 122 -15.63 -13.49 16.92
N GLY A 123 -15.05 -14.65 16.59
CA GLY A 123 -15.82 -15.86 16.29
C GLY A 123 -16.57 -15.82 14.95
N ASN A 124 -16.32 -14.82 14.09
CA ASN A 124 -16.96 -14.69 12.79
C ASN A 124 -15.95 -14.78 11.64
N GLN A 125 -16.11 -15.80 10.80
CA GLN A 125 -15.24 -16.06 9.66
C GLN A 125 -15.41 -15.08 8.50
N ALA A 126 -16.46 -14.25 8.51
CA ALA A 126 -16.68 -13.19 7.54
C ALA A 126 -16.32 -11.80 8.08
N ALA A 127 -15.88 -11.70 9.35
CA ALA A 127 -15.35 -10.48 9.95
C ALA A 127 -14.25 -9.90 9.06
N ARG A 128 -14.30 -8.59 8.82
CA ARG A 128 -13.32 -7.96 7.94
C ARG A 128 -13.20 -6.48 8.16
N LEU A 129 -11.97 -5.99 7.97
CA LEU A 129 -11.69 -4.58 7.77
C LEU A 129 -11.79 -4.28 6.28
N THR A 130 -12.56 -3.26 5.91
CA THR A 130 -12.83 -2.88 4.51
C THR A 130 -12.55 -1.40 4.32
N ARG A 131 -11.94 -1.06 3.18
CA ARG A 131 -11.84 0.33 2.72
C ARG A 131 -12.38 0.41 1.31
N TYR A 132 -13.40 1.23 1.11
CA TYR A 132 -13.90 1.56 -0.21
C TYR A 132 -13.12 2.74 -0.78
N PHE A 133 -12.62 2.59 -1.99
CA PHE A 133 -12.03 3.69 -2.74
C PHE A 133 -13.16 4.45 -3.43
N ARG A 134 -13.33 5.72 -3.07
CA ARG A 134 -14.43 6.54 -3.60
C ARG A 134 -13.99 7.96 -3.92
N ASN A 135 -14.74 8.58 -4.82
CA ASN A 135 -14.60 9.98 -5.20
C ASN A 135 -13.16 10.32 -5.62
N SER A 136 -12.52 11.29 -4.99
CA SER A 136 -11.17 11.74 -5.30
C SER A 136 -10.11 10.65 -5.11
N GLU A 137 -10.28 9.75 -4.14
CA GLU A 137 -9.35 8.63 -3.94
C GLU A 137 -9.51 7.57 -5.03
N ALA A 138 -10.73 7.27 -5.46
CA ALA A 138 -10.93 6.40 -6.62
C ALA A 138 -10.36 7.05 -7.89
N ALA A 139 -10.61 8.34 -8.09
CA ALA A 139 -10.13 9.07 -9.28
C ALA A 139 -8.60 9.08 -9.40
N SER A 140 -7.85 8.95 -8.31
CA SER A 140 -6.38 8.82 -8.35
C SER A 140 -5.88 7.40 -8.64
N LEU A 141 -6.78 6.43 -8.85
CA LEU A 141 -6.41 5.03 -9.11
C LEU A 141 -6.98 4.54 -10.45
N ILE A 142 -8.10 5.11 -10.91
CA ILE A 142 -8.81 4.72 -12.13
C ILE A 142 -7.97 4.99 -13.39
N GLY A 143 -7.95 4.01 -14.30
CA GLY A 143 -7.19 4.08 -15.56
C GLY A 143 -5.68 3.85 -15.40
N ARG A 144 -5.21 3.56 -14.18
CA ARG A 144 -3.80 3.32 -13.87
C ARG A 144 -3.53 1.83 -13.63
N THR A 145 -2.28 1.44 -13.82
CA THR A 145 -1.76 0.17 -13.30
C THR A 145 -1.21 0.40 -11.91
N ILE A 146 -1.63 -0.39 -10.94
CA ILE A 146 -1.25 -0.22 -9.54
C ILE A 146 -0.61 -1.48 -8.96
N SER A 147 0.25 -1.29 -7.97
CA SER A 147 0.71 -2.33 -7.06
C SER A 147 0.16 -2.08 -5.67
N PHE A 148 -0.33 -3.14 -5.04
CA PHE A 148 -0.96 -3.12 -3.74
C PHE A 148 -0.21 -4.03 -2.77
N ALA A 149 -0.02 -3.57 -1.53
CA ALA A 149 0.59 -4.39 -0.51
C ALA A 149 0.07 -4.12 0.90
N VAL A 150 0.08 -5.17 1.73
CA VAL A 150 -0.27 -5.12 3.15
C VAL A 150 0.87 -5.70 3.97
N LEU A 151 1.43 -4.92 4.89
CA LEU A 151 2.41 -5.38 5.87
C LEU A 151 1.66 -5.90 7.09
N TYR A 152 1.71 -7.21 7.31
CA TYR A 152 0.99 -7.86 8.39
C TYR A 152 1.85 -8.91 9.11
N LYS A 153 1.38 -9.31 10.28
CA LYS A 153 1.91 -10.40 11.08
C LYS A 153 0.74 -11.23 11.60
N ASN A 154 0.83 -12.55 11.46
CA ASN A 154 -0.16 -13.49 12.00
C ASN A 154 0.39 -14.25 13.21
N ASN A 155 -0.49 -14.64 14.11
CA ASN A 155 -0.18 -15.46 15.27
C ASN A 155 -0.41 -16.95 15.00
N GLU A 156 0.23 -17.82 15.79
CA GLU A 156 0.19 -19.29 15.60
C GLU A 156 -1.19 -19.91 15.83
N LYS A 157 -2.08 -19.21 16.53
CA LYS A 157 -3.42 -19.73 16.83
C LYS A 157 -4.46 -19.24 15.84
N GLN A 158 -4.08 -18.43 14.85
CA GLN A 158 -5.02 -17.89 13.87
C GLN A 158 -5.07 -18.71 12.59
N ARG A 159 -6.17 -18.57 11.86
CA ARG A 159 -6.18 -18.88 10.43
C ARG A 159 -5.34 -17.84 9.68
N LEU A 160 -4.91 -18.20 8.48
CA LEU A 160 -4.27 -17.25 7.60
C LEU A 160 -5.23 -16.13 7.23
N PRO A 161 -4.78 -14.87 7.24
CA PRO A 161 -5.62 -13.78 6.80
C PRO A 161 -5.86 -13.89 5.30
N TYR A 162 -7.06 -13.50 4.88
CA TYR A 162 -7.42 -13.42 3.47
C TYR A 162 -7.52 -11.95 3.07
N ILE A 163 -6.57 -11.50 2.24
CA ILE A 163 -6.41 -10.11 1.84
C ILE A 163 -6.75 -10.01 0.36
N ASN A 164 -7.68 -9.12 0.01
CA ASN A 164 -8.07 -8.94 -1.38
C ASN A 164 -8.22 -7.47 -1.75
N LEU A 165 -7.84 -7.16 -2.98
CA LEU A 165 -8.33 -6.01 -3.72
C LEU A 165 -9.50 -6.45 -4.60
N VAL A 166 -10.59 -5.70 -4.59
CA VAL A 166 -11.70 -5.86 -5.52
C VAL A 166 -11.75 -4.63 -6.40
N ALA A 167 -11.62 -4.83 -7.71
CA ALA A 167 -11.63 -3.76 -8.70
C ALA A 167 -12.12 -4.28 -10.06
N LYS A 168 -12.52 -3.37 -10.95
CA LYS A 168 -12.72 -3.71 -12.35
C LYS A 168 -11.36 -3.68 -13.05
N SER A 169 -11.03 -4.80 -13.70
CA SER A 169 -9.72 -5.01 -14.34
C SER A 169 -9.90 -5.95 -15.52
N GLY A 170 -9.47 -5.53 -16.71
CA GLY A 170 -9.61 -6.33 -17.93
C GLY A 170 -11.07 -6.60 -18.28
N GLY A 171 -11.94 -5.60 -18.15
CA GLY A 171 -13.35 -5.60 -18.55
C GLY A 171 -14.34 -6.12 -17.51
N ALA A 172 -13.89 -6.67 -16.38
CA ALA A 172 -14.77 -7.30 -15.39
C ALA A 172 -14.35 -6.98 -13.95
N THR A 173 -15.31 -7.01 -13.02
CA THR A 173 -15.02 -6.94 -11.58
C THR A 173 -14.31 -8.22 -11.15
N ARG A 174 -13.10 -8.08 -10.58
CA ARG A 174 -12.27 -9.18 -10.11
C ARG A 174 -12.02 -9.06 -8.62
N THR A 175 -11.88 -10.21 -7.97
CA THR A 175 -11.26 -10.31 -6.65
C THR A 175 -9.83 -10.75 -6.86
N ILE A 176 -8.89 -9.88 -6.52
CA ILE A 176 -7.45 -10.09 -6.65
C ILE A 176 -6.91 -10.41 -5.27
N SER A 177 -6.53 -11.67 -5.08
CA SER A 177 -5.98 -12.13 -3.81
C SER A 177 -4.53 -11.71 -3.65
N CYS A 178 -4.23 -11.07 -2.53
CA CYS A 178 -2.89 -10.65 -2.16
C CYS A 178 -2.33 -11.73 -1.25
N SER A 179 -1.16 -12.27 -1.58
CA SER A 179 -0.55 -13.35 -0.82
C SER A 179 0.86 -12.96 -0.38
N ALA A 180 1.21 -13.30 0.85
CA ALA A 180 2.61 -13.33 1.25
C ALA A 180 3.23 -14.66 0.81
N LEU A 181 4.53 -14.66 0.50
CA LEU A 181 5.32 -15.88 0.42
C LEU A 181 5.39 -16.50 1.82
N GLN A 182 4.44 -17.38 2.14
CA GLN A 182 4.48 -18.17 3.36
C GLN A 182 5.20 -19.49 3.08
N PHE A 183 6.32 -19.70 3.77
CA PHE A 183 7.00 -20.99 3.81
C PHE A 183 6.17 -21.96 4.66
N GLY A 184 5.20 -22.65 4.06
CA GLY A 184 4.41 -23.66 4.76
C GLY A 184 3.17 -24.10 3.98
N ARG A 185 2.97 -25.42 3.85
CA ARG A 185 1.79 -26.00 3.21
C ARG A 185 0.51 -25.48 3.86
N GLY A 186 -0.30 -24.70 3.12
CA GLY A 186 -1.76 -24.47 3.19
C GLY A 186 -2.56 -24.51 4.51
N SER A 187 -1.95 -24.66 5.68
CA SER A 187 -2.62 -25.03 6.93
C SER A 187 -1.77 -24.76 8.18
N ILE A 188 -0.52 -24.28 8.05
CA ILE A 188 0.33 -24.11 9.23
C ILE A 188 0.10 -22.73 9.83
N SER A 189 -0.66 -22.76 10.91
CA SER A 189 -0.80 -21.70 11.90
C SER A 189 0.51 -21.59 12.70
N GLY A 190 1.55 -21.05 12.07
CA GLY A 190 2.83 -20.72 12.71
C GLY A 190 2.95 -19.22 12.94
N ASN A 191 3.68 -18.80 13.97
CA ASN A 191 3.99 -17.37 14.18
C ASN A 191 4.74 -16.91 12.93
N SER A 192 4.16 -15.99 12.17
CA SER A 192 4.94 -15.40 11.10
C SER A 192 5.78 -14.26 11.66
N GLY A 193 6.95 -14.04 11.08
CA GLY A 193 7.52 -12.70 11.10
C GLY A 193 6.57 -11.69 10.44
N TRP A 194 6.93 -10.42 10.44
CA TRP A 194 6.24 -9.45 9.60
C TRP A 194 6.46 -9.77 8.13
N MET A 195 5.39 -9.73 7.32
CA MET A 195 5.40 -10.11 5.92
C MET A 195 4.56 -9.15 5.09
N TRP A 196 4.93 -9.02 3.82
CA TRP A 196 4.13 -8.32 2.82
C TRP A 196 3.25 -9.31 2.07
N ALA A 197 1.94 -9.13 2.13
CA ALA A 197 1.03 -9.64 1.10
C ALA A 197 1.00 -8.65 -0.04
N VAL A 198 1.28 -9.12 -1.25
CA VAL A 198 1.48 -8.24 -2.43
C VAL A 198 0.61 -8.72 -3.59
N ALA A 199 0.13 -7.77 -4.39
CA ALA A 199 -0.39 -7.99 -5.72
C ALA A 199 0.05 -6.82 -6.63
N ASN A 200 0.71 -7.12 -7.74
CA ASN A 200 1.36 -6.15 -8.60
C ASN A 200 0.71 -6.10 -9.98
N GLU A 201 1.03 -5.04 -10.72
CA GLU A 201 0.64 -4.89 -12.13
C GLU A 201 -0.87 -5.03 -12.34
N ILE A 202 -1.67 -4.39 -11.48
CA ILE A 202 -3.12 -4.46 -11.52
C ILE A 202 -3.65 -3.30 -12.35
N PRO A 203 -4.09 -3.50 -13.61
CA PRO A 203 -4.76 -2.44 -14.35
C PRO A 203 -6.14 -2.20 -13.76
N ILE A 204 -6.43 -0.95 -13.42
CA ILE A 204 -7.76 -0.49 -13.00
C ILE A 204 -8.45 0.11 -14.21
N ASP A 205 -9.56 -0.51 -14.63
CA ASP A 205 -10.27 -0.09 -15.84
C ASP A 205 -10.78 1.35 -15.70
N ALA A 206 -10.60 2.15 -16.76
CA ALA A 206 -10.95 3.57 -16.77
C ALA A 206 -12.45 3.86 -16.61
N ASP A 207 -13.31 2.87 -16.85
CA ASP A 207 -14.77 2.99 -16.82
C ASP A 207 -15.42 2.50 -15.51
N ILE A 208 -14.63 2.14 -14.50
CA ILE A 208 -15.16 1.88 -13.17
C ILE A 208 -15.70 3.18 -12.55
N SER A 209 -16.87 3.11 -11.90
CA SER A 209 -17.48 4.29 -11.29
C SER A 209 -16.69 4.76 -10.05
N PRO A 210 -16.18 6.01 -10.01
CA PRO A 210 -15.46 6.53 -8.85
C PRO A 210 -16.35 6.68 -7.61
N SER A 211 -17.67 6.75 -7.75
CA SER A 211 -18.60 6.87 -6.62
C SER A 211 -19.23 5.54 -6.18
N GLY A 212 -18.94 4.45 -6.90
CA GLY A 212 -19.49 3.11 -6.66
C GLY A 212 -18.91 2.40 -5.43
N TYR A 213 -19.33 1.14 -5.24
CA TYR A 213 -18.87 0.25 -4.16
C TYR A 213 -18.16 -1.01 -4.68
N ASN A 214 -17.78 -1.03 -5.96
CA ASN A 214 -17.09 -2.13 -6.61
C ASN A 214 -15.55 -1.94 -6.67
N PHE A 215 -15.03 -0.94 -5.96
CA PHE A 215 -13.58 -0.73 -5.78
C PHE A 215 -13.23 -0.63 -4.30
N TYR A 216 -12.61 -1.67 -3.75
CA TYR A 216 -12.30 -1.72 -2.32
C TYR A 216 -11.23 -2.75 -1.97
N ILE A 217 -10.62 -2.57 -0.80
CA ILE A 217 -9.81 -3.59 -0.14
C ILE A 217 -10.64 -4.22 0.96
N ARG A 218 -10.43 -5.52 1.17
CA ARG A 218 -10.88 -6.21 2.38
C ARG A 218 -9.78 -7.08 2.96
N ILE A 219 -9.67 -7.06 4.28
CA ILE A 219 -8.75 -7.89 5.06
C ILE A 219 -9.59 -8.69 6.04
N LEU A 220 -9.58 -10.01 5.87
CA LEU A 220 -10.31 -10.95 6.73
C LEU A 220 -9.28 -11.63 7.65
N PRO A 221 -9.34 -11.45 8.98
CA PRO A 221 -8.36 -12.04 9.90
C PRO A 221 -8.49 -13.57 10.00
N ALA A 222 -9.64 -14.15 9.62
CA ALA A 222 -9.87 -15.58 9.77
C ALA A 222 -10.90 -16.18 8.78
N PHE A 223 -10.75 -15.84 7.49
CA PHE A 223 -11.65 -16.34 6.45
C PHE A 223 -11.76 -17.87 6.44
N GLY A 224 -12.96 -18.39 6.16
CA GLY A 224 -13.21 -19.82 6.09
C GLY A 224 -14.70 -20.14 6.00
N THR A 225 -15.04 -21.42 6.14
CA THR A 225 -16.42 -21.92 6.08
C THR A 225 -17.10 -22.00 7.44
N SER A 226 -16.34 -22.05 8.53
CA SER A 226 -16.83 -22.13 9.92
C SER A 226 -16.25 -21.02 10.79
N ALA A 227 -16.86 -20.73 11.93
CA ALA A 227 -16.30 -19.80 12.92
C ALA A 227 -14.84 -20.17 13.29
N PRO A 228 -13.93 -19.19 13.44
CA PRO A 228 -12.57 -19.47 13.92
C PRO A 228 -12.58 -19.91 15.39
N ALA A 229 -11.79 -20.94 15.70
CA ALA A 229 -11.67 -21.48 17.06
C ALA A 229 -10.87 -20.57 18.02
N SER A 230 -10.13 -19.61 17.47
CA SER A 230 -9.29 -18.65 18.19
C SER A 230 -9.73 -17.24 17.86
N ASN A 231 -9.60 -16.34 18.83
CA ASN A 231 -9.78 -14.91 18.63
C ASN A 231 -8.46 -14.13 18.77
N GLU A 232 -7.32 -14.77 18.49
CA GLU A 232 -6.07 -14.01 18.33
C GLU A 232 -6.22 -13.00 17.16
N PRO A 233 -5.56 -11.83 17.21
CA PRO A 233 -5.65 -10.80 16.16
C PRO A 233 -4.58 -10.97 15.08
N VAL A 234 -4.91 -10.53 13.86
CA VAL A 234 -3.87 -10.30 12.85
C VAL A 234 -3.38 -8.87 13.04
N TYR A 235 -2.08 -8.68 13.10
CA TYR A 235 -1.48 -7.36 13.23
C TYR A 235 -1.21 -6.80 11.84
N ILE A 236 -1.58 -5.55 11.61
CA ILE A 236 -1.46 -4.86 10.33
C ILE A 236 -0.75 -3.54 10.60
N GLN A 237 0.46 -3.41 10.05
CA GLN A 237 1.24 -2.19 10.21
C GLN A 237 0.86 -1.16 9.16
N ARG A 238 0.66 -1.61 7.92
CA ARG A 238 0.48 -0.70 6.79
C ARG A 238 -0.23 -1.37 5.63
N VAL A 239 -1.00 -0.57 4.90
CA VAL A 239 -1.65 -0.89 3.63
C VAL A 239 -1.23 0.16 2.62
N ILE A 240 -0.65 -0.25 1.49
CA ILE A 240 -0.19 0.65 0.44
C ILE A 240 -0.81 0.32 -0.91
N ALA A 241 -1.14 1.34 -1.69
CA ALA A 241 -1.26 1.26 -3.14
C ALA A 241 -0.38 2.33 -3.77
N VAL A 242 0.35 1.94 -4.81
CA VAL A 242 1.19 2.85 -5.59
C VAL A 242 0.95 2.59 -7.06
N GLU A 243 1.17 3.60 -7.90
CA GLU A 243 1.16 3.43 -9.35
C GLU A 243 2.40 2.66 -9.81
N GLY A 244 2.21 1.77 -10.78
CA GLY A 244 3.25 0.96 -11.41
C GLY A 244 3.40 -0.45 -10.84
N ASP A 245 4.49 -1.11 -11.24
CA ASP A 245 4.64 -2.58 -11.20
C ASP A 245 5.25 -3.12 -9.90
N LEU A 246 5.73 -2.24 -9.02
CA LEU A 246 6.34 -2.62 -7.76
C LEU A 246 5.77 -1.83 -6.58
N PRO A 247 5.43 -2.49 -5.46
CA PRO A 247 5.00 -1.82 -4.26
C PRO A 247 6.24 -1.16 -3.64
N ARG A 248 6.39 0.14 -3.86
CA ARG A 248 7.38 0.95 -3.17
C ARG A 248 6.87 1.06 -1.74
N GLY A 249 7.44 0.28 -0.83
CA GLY A 249 6.98 0.05 0.55
C GLY A 249 6.69 1.30 1.42
N ASN A 250 6.95 2.49 0.89
CA ASN A 250 6.85 3.79 1.55
C ASN A 250 7.36 3.73 2.99
N LEU A 251 8.43 2.97 3.23
CA LEU A 251 9.00 2.67 4.55
C LEU A 251 9.80 3.85 5.10
N ILE A 252 9.35 5.07 4.81
CA ILE A 252 9.85 6.26 5.46
C ILE A 252 9.10 6.34 6.82
N PRO A 253 9.82 6.51 7.95
CA PRO A 253 9.24 6.69 9.27
C PRO A 253 8.13 7.74 9.31
#